data_AF-A0A7V3E5Q7-F1
#
_entry.id   AF-A0A7V3E5Q7-F1
#
_cell.length_a   1.000
_cell.length_b   1.000
_cell.length_c   1.000
_cell.angle_alpha   90.00
_cell.angle_beta   90.00
_cell.angle_gamma   90.00
#
_symmetry.space_group_name_H-M   'P 1'
#
loop_
_entity.id
_entity.type
_entity.pdbx_description
1 polymer ?
#
loop_
_entity_poly.entity_id
_entity_poly.type
_entity_poly.pdbx_seq_one_letter_code
_entity_poly.pdbx_strand_id
1 'polypeptide(L)'
;MSSKSKSNAWKTFKQNKTLVIMSLPAIVFFFIFSYIPMPGIYIAFTDYRYDLGIFKSPFVGFENFRFLIESGDLLRLVRNTVLYNIAFILLGNIFQIFLALLLNEINNRT
;
A
#
# COMPACT_ATOMS: atom_id res chain seq x y z
N MET A 1 24.05 27.50 22.58
CA MET A 1 22.72 28.09 22.83
C MET A 1 22.18 28.65 21.51
N SER A 2 21.32 27.93 20.79
CA SER A 2 20.52 28.51 19.69
C SER A 2 19.12 27.92 19.78
N SER A 3 18.31 28.55 20.63
CA SER A 3 16.87 28.36 20.67
C SER A 3 16.22 29.33 19.69
N LYS A 4 15.12 28.89 19.08
CA LYS A 4 14.04 29.66 18.41
C LYS A 4 14.08 29.69 16.87
N SER A 5 13.30 28.79 16.28
CA SER A 5 12.37 29.17 15.20
C SER A 5 11.17 28.23 15.22
N LYS A 6 10.25 28.45 16.16
CA LYS A 6 9.00 27.68 16.30
C LYS A 6 7.78 28.35 15.66
N SER A 7 7.93 29.39 14.80
CA SER A 7 6.77 30.19 14.35
C SER A 7 6.67 30.47 12.84
N ASN A 8 7.21 29.61 11.96
CA ASN A 8 7.12 29.86 10.51
C ASN A 8 6.31 28.84 9.70
N ALA A 9 5.94 27.68 10.26
CA ALA A 9 5.17 26.66 9.51
C ALA A 9 3.83 27.21 8.96
N TRP A 10 3.10 27.97 9.77
CA TRP A 10 1.84 28.60 9.36
C TRP A 10 2.03 29.72 8.32
N LYS A 11 3.13 30.47 8.40
CA LYS A 11 3.45 31.53 7.44
C LYS A 11 3.85 30.92 6.08
N THR A 12 4.62 29.83 6.10
CA THR A 12 4.98 29.03 4.92
C THR A 12 3.76 28.37 4.28
N PHE A 13 2.82 27.84 5.07
CA PHE A 13 1.58 27.26 4.56
C PHE A 13 0.67 28.30 3.90
N LYS A 14 0.64 29.52 4.44
CA LYS A 14 -0.12 30.65 3.87
C LYS A 14 0.54 31.22 2.60
N GLN A 15 1.87 31.23 2.51
CA GLN A 15 2.61 31.60 1.31
C GLN A 15 2.46 30.57 0.18
N ASN A 16 2.45 29.28 0.53
CA ASN A 16 2.30 28.17 -0.43
C ASN A 16 0.85 27.71 -0.60
N LYS A 17 -0.13 28.56 -0.27
CA LYS A 17 -1.56 28.22 -0.30
C LYS A 17 -2.00 27.70 -1.68
N THR A 18 -1.46 28.26 -2.77
CA THR A 18 -1.74 27.81 -4.13
C THR A 18 -1.27 26.37 -4.36
N LEU A 19 -0.05 26.02 -3.93
CA LEU A 19 0.48 24.66 -4.06
C LEU A 19 -0.32 23.65 -3.22
N VAL A 20 -0.76 24.05 -2.03
CA VAL A 20 -1.62 23.23 -1.16
C VAL A 20 -3.00 23.00 -1.77
N ILE A 21 -3.59 24.03 -2.41
CA ILE A 21 -4.89 23.88 -3.08
C ILE A 21 -4.77 22.95 -4.30
N MET A 22 -3.66 23.00 -5.03
CA MET A 22 -3.42 22.11 -6.17
C MET A 22 -3.22 20.65 -5.75
N SER A 23 -2.64 20.38 -4.58
CA SER A 23 -2.51 19.01 -4.05
C SER A 23 -3.76 18.50 -3.33
N LEU A 24 -4.64 19.40 -2.88
CA LEU A 24 -5.90 19.07 -2.21
C LEU A 24 -6.75 18.02 -2.95
N PRO A 25 -7.04 18.11 -4.26
CA PRO A 25 -7.85 17.10 -4.94
C PRO A 25 -7.19 15.71 -4.93
N ALA A 26 -5.87 15.62 -5.06
CA ALA A 26 -5.16 14.36 -4.95
C ALA A 26 -5.24 13.80 -3.52
N ILE A 27 -5.08 14.64 -2.50
CA ILE A 27 -5.19 14.25 -1.09
C ILE A 27 -6.60 13.74 -0.78
N VAL A 28 -7.63 14.45 -1.23
CA VAL A 28 -9.03 14.04 -1.03
C VAL A 28 -9.31 12.71 -1.73
N PHE A 29 -8.82 12.53 -2.95
CA PHE A 29 -8.92 11.26 -3.68
C PHE A 29 -8.28 10.12 -2.89
N PHE A 30 -7.03 10.26 -2.45
CA PHE A 30 -6.35 9.26 -1.64
C PHE A 30 -7.08 8.99 -0.32
N PHE A 31 -7.60 10.02 0.33
CA PHE A 31 -8.33 9.86 1.58
C PHE A 31 -9.60 9.02 1.38
N ILE A 32 -10.39 9.34 0.34
CA ILE A 32 -11.65 8.63 0.07
C ILE A 32 -11.40 7.21 -0.41
N PHE A 33 -10.47 6.99 -1.33
CA PHE A 33 -10.31 5.68 -1.97
C PHE A 33 -9.28 4.77 -1.29
N SER A 34 -8.34 5.31 -0.51
CA SER A 34 -7.31 4.51 0.16
C SER A 34 -7.49 4.45 1.68
N TYR A 35 -7.90 5.54 2.33
CA TYR A 35 -8.03 5.56 3.80
C TYR A 35 -9.41 5.13 4.30
N ILE A 36 -10.50 5.54 3.66
CA ILE A 36 -11.86 5.10 4.05
C ILE A 36 -12.06 3.58 4.01
N PRO A 37 -11.47 2.79 3.09
CA PRO A 37 -11.63 1.33 3.13
C PRO A 37 -10.74 0.63 4.18
N MET A 38 -9.72 1.30 4.75
CA MET A 38 -8.81 0.66 5.73
C MET A 38 -9.48 0.12 7.01
N PRO A 39 -10.55 0.73 7.56
CA PRO A 39 -11.32 0.13 8.66
C PRO A 39 -11.86 -1.27 8.34
N GLY A 40 -11.93 -1.69 7.07
CA GLY A 40 -12.23 -3.08 6.69
C GLY A 40 -11.25 -4.11 7.28
N ILE A 41 -10.05 -3.70 7.66
CA ILE A 41 -9.08 -4.55 8.39
C ILE A 41 -9.66 -5.04 9.73
N TYR A 42 -10.61 -4.31 10.31
CA TYR A 42 -11.33 -4.71 11.53
C TYR A 42 -12.00 -6.08 11.39
N ILE A 43 -12.46 -6.43 10.18
CA ILE A 43 -13.13 -7.70 9.88
C ILE A 43 -12.23 -8.90 10.21
N ALA A 44 -10.91 -8.77 10.06
CA ALA A 44 -9.97 -9.84 10.38
C ALA A 44 -9.97 -10.21 11.87
N PHE A 45 -10.42 -9.32 12.74
CA PHE A 45 -10.47 -9.49 14.20
C PHE A 45 -11.87 -9.81 14.73
N THR A 46 -12.87 -9.88 13.86
CA THR A 46 -14.26 -10.20 14.21
C THR A 46 -14.70 -11.48 13.53
N ASP A 47 -15.62 -12.23 14.15
CA ASP A 47 -16.33 -13.30 13.48
C ASP A 47 -17.45 -12.69 12.63
N TYR A 48 -17.08 -12.35 11.39
CA TYR A 48 -17.91 -11.54 10.50
C TYR A 48 -19.13 -12.32 10.02
N ARG A 49 -20.30 -11.87 10.46
CA ARG A 49 -21.59 -12.39 10.01
C ARG A 49 -22.27 -11.36 9.11
N TYR A 50 -22.61 -11.77 7.89
CA TYR A 50 -23.28 -10.92 6.90
C TYR A 50 -24.56 -10.26 7.44
N ASP A 51 -25.26 -10.93 8.37
CA ASP A 51 -26.51 -10.46 8.97
C ASP A 51 -26.33 -9.28 9.96
N LEU A 52 -25.15 -9.17 10.59
CA LEU A 52 -24.86 -8.19 11.65
C LEU A 52 -24.09 -6.98 11.12
N GLY A 53 -23.41 -7.11 9.98
CA GLY A 53 -22.55 -6.07 9.40
C GLY A 53 -21.19 -5.95 10.09
N ILE A 54 -20.35 -5.05 9.58
CA ILE A 54 -18.92 -4.93 9.94
C ILE A 54 -18.71 -4.57 11.43
N PHE A 55 -19.57 -3.71 12.00
CA PHE A 55 -19.36 -3.14 13.33
C PHE A 55 -20.18 -3.80 14.46
N LYS A 56 -21.10 -4.72 14.16
CA LYS A 56 -21.89 -5.45 15.19
C LYS A 56 -21.49 -6.93 15.33
N SER A 57 -20.59 -7.41 14.49
CA SER A 57 -20.08 -8.77 14.56
C SER A 57 -19.22 -8.95 15.83
N PRO A 58 -19.27 -10.11 16.50
CA PRO A 58 -18.53 -10.34 17.74
C PRO A 58 -17.02 -10.28 17.51
N PHE A 59 -16.31 -9.58 18.39
CA PHE A 59 -14.86 -9.45 18.32
C PHE A 59 -14.18 -10.70 18.90
N VAL A 60 -13.49 -11.44 18.05
CA VAL A 60 -12.80 -12.71 18.38
C VAL A 60 -11.27 -12.57 18.43
N GLY A 61 -10.75 -11.37 18.18
CA GLY A 61 -9.33 -11.06 18.29
C GLY A 61 -8.49 -11.85 17.28
N PHE A 62 -7.61 -12.74 17.76
CA PHE A 62 -6.65 -13.47 16.91
C PHE A 62 -7.11 -14.88 16.50
N GLU A 63 -8.34 -15.27 16.84
CA GLU A 63 -8.84 -16.62 16.57
C GLU A 63 -8.84 -16.96 15.07
N ASN A 64 -9.25 -16.02 14.22
CA ASN A 64 -9.20 -16.15 12.76
C ASN A 64 -7.78 -16.40 12.22
N PHE A 65 -6.77 -15.74 12.82
CA PHE A 65 -5.37 -15.93 12.43
C PHE A 65 -4.84 -17.30 12.87
N ARG A 66 -5.22 -17.75 14.07
CA ARG A 66 -4.85 -19.08 14.57
C ARG A 66 -5.45 -20.18 13.70
N PHE A 67 -6.73 -20.08 13.35
CA PHE A 67 -7.39 -20.99 12.41
C PHE A 67 -6.67 -21.04 11.06
N LEU A 68 -6.28 -19.88 10.53
CA LEU A 68 -5.58 -19.77 9.25
C LEU A 68 -4.17 -20.38 9.28
N ILE A 69 -3.48 -20.34 10.42
CA ILE A 69 -2.17 -20.97 10.61
C ILE A 69 -2.31 -22.48 10.80
N GLU A 70 -3.25 -22.92 11.65
CA GLU A 70 -3.49 -24.33 11.96
C GLU A 70 -4.01 -25.12 10.75
N SER A 71 -4.75 -24.48 9.84
CA SER A 71 -5.21 -25.10 8.59
C SER A 71 -4.08 -25.47 7.62
N GLY A 72 -2.85 -24.98 7.84
CA GLY A 72 -1.66 -25.32 7.05
C GLY A 72 -1.58 -24.65 5.68
N ASP A 73 -2.67 -24.04 5.19
CA ASP A 73 -2.73 -23.42 3.87
C ASP A 73 -2.01 -22.06 3.81
N LEU A 74 -1.92 -21.33 4.93
CA LEU A 74 -1.30 -20.01 4.97
C LEU A 74 0.18 -20.05 4.56
N LEU A 75 0.95 -20.99 5.10
CA LEU A 75 2.38 -21.10 4.79
C LEU A 75 2.60 -21.46 3.33
N ARG A 76 1.75 -22.33 2.76
CA ARG A 76 1.81 -22.68 1.34
C ARG A 76 1.47 -21.47 0.46
N LEU A 77 0.42 -20.74 0.81
CA LEU A 77 -0.01 -19.55 0.08
C LEU A 77 1.08 -18.47 0.10
N VAL A 78 1.56 -18.10 1.29
CA VAL A 78 2.60 -17.08 1.47
C VAL A 78 3.87 -17.46 0.71
N ARG A 79 4.34 -18.71 0.85
CA ARG A 79 5.53 -19.18 0.13
C ARG A 79 5.36 -19.05 -1.39
N ASN A 80 4.22 -19.50 -1.92
CA ASN A 80 3.98 -19.44 -3.36
C ASN A 80 3.92 -17.99 -3.84
N THR A 81 3.16 -17.13 -3.17
CA THR A 81 3.06 -15.70 -3.53
C THR A 81 4.42 -15.02 -3.50
N VAL A 82 5.24 -15.27 -2.47
CA VAL A 82 6.59 -14.70 -2.37
C VAL A 82 7.48 -15.21 -3.50
N LEU A 83 7.49 -16.51 -3.78
CA LEU A 83 8.28 -17.09 -4.86
C LEU A 83 7.87 -16.54 -6.23
N TYR A 84 6.57 -16.42 -6.50
CA TYR A 84 6.07 -15.82 -7.74
C TYR A 84 6.46 -14.36 -7.88
N ASN A 85 6.37 -13.56 -6.80
CA ASN A 85 6.78 -12.16 -6.84
C ASN A 85 8.29 -12.01 -7.08
N ILE A 86 9.12 -12.84 -6.43
CA ILE A 86 10.58 -12.81 -6.66
C ILE A 86 10.89 -13.19 -8.11
N ALA A 87 10.30 -14.27 -8.62
CA ALA A 87 10.48 -14.68 -10.01
C ALA A 87 10.02 -13.57 -10.98
N PHE A 88 8.89 -12.94 -10.71
CA PHE A 88 8.34 -11.85 -11.51
C PHE A 88 9.27 -10.63 -11.53
N ILE A 89 9.82 -10.23 -10.38
CA ILE A 89 10.76 -9.12 -10.28
C ILE A 89 12.05 -9.44 -11.04
N LEU A 90 12.64 -10.61 -10.84
CA LEU A 90 13.90 -10.97 -11.50
C LEU A 90 13.73 -11.09 -13.02
N LEU A 91 12.74 -11.84 -13.49
CA LEU A 91 12.48 -12.01 -14.91
C LEU A 91 12.07 -10.68 -15.55
N GLY A 92 11.22 -9.90 -14.89
CA GLY A 92 10.81 -8.58 -15.35
C GLY A 92 12.00 -7.63 -15.54
N ASN A 93 12.91 -7.56 -14.55
CA ASN A 93 14.11 -6.72 -14.65
C ASN A 93 15.06 -7.21 -15.75
N ILE A 94 15.35 -8.52 -15.80
CA ILE A 94 16.22 -9.10 -16.85
C ILE A 94 15.65 -8.80 -18.23
N PHE A 95 14.34 -9.00 -18.41
CA PHE A 95 13.68 -8.76 -19.68
C PHE A 95 13.67 -7.28 -20.07
N GLN A 96 13.41 -6.37 -19.12
CA GLN A 96 13.47 -4.92 -19.34
C GLN A 96 14.87 -4.47 -19.78
N ILE A 97 15.93 -4.93 -19.10
CA ILE A 97 17.32 -4.61 -19.45
C ILE A 97 17.70 -5.21 -20.80
N PHE A 98 17.35 -6.48 -21.03
CA PHE A 98 17.62 -7.17 -22.27
C PHE A 98 16.98 -6.45 -23.47
N LEU A 99 15.71 -6.06 -23.34
CA LEU A 99 14.99 -5.32 -24.37
C LEU A 99 15.62 -3.93 -24.60
N ALA A 100 16.02 -3.23 -23.53
CA ALA A 100 16.70 -1.94 -23.65
C ALA A 100 18.03 -2.06 -24.40
N LEU A 101 18.81 -3.11 -24.16
CA LEU A 101 20.06 -3.37 -24.88
C LEU A 101 19.82 -3.70 -26.36
N LEU A 102 18.82 -4.53 -26.67
CA LEU A 102 18.45 -4.83 -28.05
C LEU A 102 18.03 -3.58 -28.83
N LEU A 103 17.20 -2.72 -28.23
CA LEU A 103 16.79 -1.46 -28.84
C LEU A 103 17.96 -0.50 -29.03
N ASN A 104 18.89 -0.44 -28.06
CA ASN A 104 20.08 0.38 -28.16
C ASN A 104 20.99 -0.05 -29.31
N GLU A 105 21.17 -1.36 -29.52
CA GLU A 105 21.99 -1.91 -30.61
C GLU A 105 21.37 -1.63 -32.00
N ILE A 106 20.04 -1.67 -32.11
CA ILE A 106 19.33 -1.30 -33.35
C ILE A 106 19.53 0.19 -33.67
N ASN A 107 19.48 1.05 -32.65
CA ASN A 107 19.65 2.49 -32.81
C ASN A 107 21.11 2.90 -33.09
N ASN A 108 22.09 2.18 -32.56
CA ASN A 108 23.52 2.50 -32.66
C ASN A 108 24.18 2.03 -33.98
N ARG A 109 23.42 1.46 -34.93
CA ARG A 109 23.90 1.02 -36.25
C ARG A 109 23.53 1.94 -37.42
N THR A 110 23.21 3.20 -37.14
CA THR A 110 23.07 4.30 -38.11
C THR A 110 23.93 5.47 -37.68
#